data_AF-A0A530KNY3-F1
#
_entry.id   AF-A0A530KNY3-F1
#
_cell.length_a   1.000
_cell.length_b   1.000
_cell.length_c   1.000
_cell.angle_alpha   90.00
_cell.angle_beta   90.00
_cell.angle_gamma   90.00
#
_symmetry.space_group_name_H-M   'P 1'
#
loop_
_entity.id
_entity.type
_entity.pdbx_description
1 polymer ?
#
loop_
_entity_poly.entity_id
_entity_poly.type
_entity_poly.pdbx_seq_one_letter_code
_entity_poly.pdbx_strand_id
1 'polypeptide(L)'
;MKNRLTDLNDHLFMQLERLANEELTAEQISSEVDRTDAIVKVADKIVDNARLTLQACDLVAKHGDRFMKHLPMIGGPETPAK
;
A
#
# COMPACT_ATOMS: atom_id res chain seq x y z
N MET A 1 5.49 9.03 -11.40
CA MET A 1 4.88 7.69 -11.45
C MET A 1 3.85 7.63 -10.33
N LYS A 2 2.56 7.44 -10.63
CA LYS A 2 1.42 7.59 -9.70
C LYS A 2 1.12 6.31 -8.88
N ASN A 3 2.15 5.60 -8.44
CA ASN A 3 2.02 4.29 -7.77
C ASN A 3 2.86 4.23 -6.49
N ARG A 4 2.85 5.30 -5.68
CA ARG A 4 3.60 5.37 -4.42
C ARG A 4 2.68 5.34 -3.21
N LEU A 5 3.22 4.97 -2.05
CA LEU A 5 2.50 5.05 -0.77
C LEU A 5 2.06 6.50 -0.43
N THR A 6 2.85 7.49 -0.85
CA THR A 6 2.49 8.90 -0.71
C THR A 6 1.23 9.24 -1.51
N ASP A 7 1.11 8.70 -2.73
CA ASP A 7 -0.06 8.94 -3.58
C ASP A 7 -1.32 8.32 -2.94
N LEU A 8 -1.19 7.13 -2.34
CA LEU A 8 -2.29 6.51 -1.59
C LEU A 8 -2.71 7.38 -0.41
N ASN A 9 -1.76 7.94 0.34
CA ASN A 9 -2.05 8.81 1.47
C ASN A 9 -2.80 10.08 1.03
N ASP A 10 -2.36 10.72 -0.05
CA ASP A 10 -3.02 11.88 -0.64
C ASP A 10 -4.47 11.54 -1.06
N HIS A 11 -4.69 10.38 -1.68
CA HIS A 11 -6.02 9.92 -2.07
C HIS A 11 -6.96 9.70 -0.87
N LEU A 12 -6.45 9.16 0.25
CA LEU A 12 -7.24 8.97 1.46
C LEU A 12 -7.63 10.32 2.09
N PHE A 13 -6.73 11.29 2.12
CA PHE A 13 -7.04 12.64 2.59
C PHE A 13 -8.04 13.36 1.69
N MET A 14 -7.88 13.27 0.37
CA MET A 14 -8.87 13.81 -0.58
C MET A 14 -10.26 13.19 -0.36
N GLN A 15 -10.33 11.90 -0.01
CA GLN A 15 -11.60 11.24 0.25
C GLN A 15 -12.25 11.74 1.55
N LEU A 16 -11.46 12.06 2.58
CA LEU A 16 -11.95 12.70 3.81
C LEU A 16 -12.58 14.06 3.51
N GLU A 17 -11.92 14.91 2.72
CA GLU A 17 -12.45 16.23 2.33
C GLU A 17 -13.76 16.10 1.54
N ARG A 18 -13.87 15.08 0.67
CA ARG A 18 -15.11 14.82 -0.08
C ARG A 18 -16.26 14.39 0.82
N LEU A 19 -16.01 13.51 1.78
CA LEU A 19 -17.02 13.07 2.73
C LEU A 19 -17.48 14.20 3.67
N ALA A 20 -16.61 15.19 3.92
CA ALA A 20 -16.94 16.37 4.71
C ALA A 20 -17.70 17.46 3.94
N ASN A 21 -17.93 17.29 2.63
CA ASN A 21 -18.64 18.27 1.82
C ASN A 21 -20.14 18.31 2.18
N GLU A 22 -20.58 19.40 2.82
CA GLU A 22 -21.96 19.63 3.26
C GLU A 22 -22.96 19.85 2.11
N GLU A 23 -22.48 20.08 0.88
CA GLU A 23 -23.34 20.27 -0.30
C GLU A 23 -23.80 18.94 -0.93
N LEU A 24 -23.33 17.80 -0.44
CA LEU A 24 -23.68 16.48 -0.99
C LEU A 24 -25.11 16.06 -0.62
N THR A 25 -25.81 15.46 -1.58
CA THR A 25 -27.08 14.77 -1.31
C THR A 25 -26.84 13.44 -0.59
N ALA A 26 -27.88 12.87 0.01
CA ALA A 26 -27.80 11.57 0.68
C ALA A 26 -27.31 10.45 -0.27
N GLU A 27 -27.75 10.45 -1.53
CA GLU A 27 -27.32 9.48 -2.54
C GLU A 27 -25.84 9.66 -2.89
N GLN A 28 -25.37 10.90 -2.98
CA GLN A 28 -23.96 11.20 -3.26
C GLN A 28 -23.06 10.79 -2.09
N ILE A 29 -23.50 11.04 -0.84
CA ILE A 29 -22.80 10.57 0.36
C ILE A 29 -22.70 9.04 0.33
N SER A 30 -23.79 8.33 0.03
CA SER A 30 -23.76 6.86 -0.09
C SER A 30 -22.73 6.39 -1.13
N SER A 31 -22.69 7.04 -2.30
CA SER A 31 -21.71 6.70 -3.33
C SER A 31 -20.26 7.00 -2.91
N GLU A 32 -20.00 8.07 -2.17
CA GLU A 32 -18.67 8.38 -1.66
C GLU A 32 -18.26 7.40 -0.54
N VAL A 33 -19.20 6.95 0.30
CA VAL A 33 -18.94 5.89 1.29
C VAL A 33 -18.55 4.58 0.59
N ASP A 34 -19.32 4.12 -0.39
CA ASP A 34 -19.01 2.89 -1.14
C ASP A 34 -17.64 2.96 -1.83
N ARG A 35 -17.32 4.14 -2.40
CA ARG A 35 -16.00 4.39 -3.00
C ARG A 35 -14.90 4.36 -1.95
N THR A 36 -15.12 4.98 -0.79
CA THR A 36 -14.15 5.00 0.31
C THR A 36 -13.85 3.59 0.78
N ASP A 37 -14.87 2.76 0.98
CA ASP A 37 -14.73 1.36 1.36
C ASP A 37 -13.89 0.57 0.36
N ALA A 38 -14.11 0.79 -0.94
CA ALA A 38 -13.32 0.15 -1.99
C ALA A 38 -11.85 0.60 -1.94
N ILE A 39 -11.60 1.91 -1.75
CA ILE A 39 -10.24 2.45 -1.63
C ILE A 39 -9.53 1.87 -0.41
N VAL A 40 -10.18 1.82 0.76
CA VAL A 40 -9.61 1.27 2.00
C VAL A 40 -9.23 -0.20 1.81
N LYS A 41 -10.11 -1.02 1.20
CA LYS A 41 -9.80 -2.43 0.92
C LYS A 41 -8.54 -2.62 0.08
N VAL A 42 -8.32 -1.76 -0.91
CA VAL A 42 -7.10 -1.81 -1.74
C VAL A 42 -5.90 -1.26 -0.97
N ALA A 43 -6.08 -0.17 -0.22
CA ALA A 43 -5.06 0.44 0.63
C ALA A 43 -4.49 -0.58 1.62
N ASP A 44 -5.35 -1.36 2.27
CA ASP A 44 -4.95 -2.41 3.21
C ASP A 44 -4.01 -3.43 2.56
N LYS A 45 -4.30 -3.85 1.32
CA LYS A 45 -3.43 -4.80 0.60
C LYS A 45 -2.07 -4.21 0.23
N ILE A 46 -2.04 -2.91 -0.08
CA ILE A 46 -0.78 -2.21 -0.34
C ILE A 46 0.06 -2.12 0.94
N VAL A 47 -0.56 -1.76 2.07
CA VAL A 47 0.11 -1.68 3.38
C VAL A 47 0.57 -3.06 3.86
N ASP A 48 -0.24 -4.10 3.69
CA ASP A 48 0.12 -5.49 4.01
C ASP A 48 1.38 -5.93 3.25
N ASN A 49 1.46 -5.60 1.95
CA ASN A 49 2.64 -5.90 1.13
C ASN A 49 3.88 -5.12 1.58
N ALA A 50 3.74 -3.83 1.90
CA ALA A 50 4.82 -3.03 2.45
C ALA A 50 5.31 -3.59 3.80
N ARG A 51 4.39 -4.05 4.67
CA ARG A 51 4.74 -4.71 5.93
C ARG A 51 5.46 -6.03 5.71
N LEU A 52 5.02 -6.84 4.76
CA LEU A 52 5.69 -8.10 4.41
C LEU A 52 7.12 -7.84 3.93
N THR A 53 7.33 -6.80 3.12
CA THR A 53 8.66 -6.37 2.68
C THR A 53 9.52 -5.96 3.87
N LEU A 54 8.98 -5.17 4.80
CA LEU A 54 9.73 -4.78 6.01
C LEU A 54 10.11 -5.98 6.89
N GLN A 55 9.20 -6.94 7.07
CA GLN A 55 9.48 -8.17 7.82
C GLN A 55 10.58 -9.01 7.16
N ALA A 56 10.58 -9.08 5.83
CA ALA A 56 11.60 -9.77 5.09
C ALA A 56 12.97 -9.05 5.18
N CYS A 57 13.00 -7.71 5.18
CA CYS A 57 14.21 -6.93 5.50
C CYS A 57 14.72 -7.24 6.92
N ASP A 58 13.82 -7.26 7.91
CA ASP A 58 14.15 -7.53 9.31
C ASP A 58 14.71 -8.95 9.50
N LEU A 59 14.15 -9.95 8.80
CA LEU A 59 14.64 -11.33 8.80
C LEU A 59 16.10 -11.40 8.32
N VAL A 60 16.42 -10.71 7.22
CA VAL A 60 17.79 -10.64 6.68
C VAL A 60 18.71 -9.91 7.65
N ALA A 61 18.29 -8.75 8.18
CA ALA A 61 19.08 -7.98 9.12
C ALA A 61 19.43 -8.75 10.41
N LYS A 62 18.50 -9.57 10.92
CA LYS A 62 18.68 -10.34 12.16
C LYS A 62 19.40 -11.67 11.98
N HIS A 63 19.24 -12.32 10.83
CA HIS A 63 19.70 -13.71 10.65
C HIS A 63 20.66 -13.92 9.47
N GLY A 64 21.03 -12.83 8.77
CA GLY A 64 22.02 -12.77 7.72
C GLY A 64 21.49 -13.06 6.32
N ASP A 65 22.32 -12.75 5.32
CA ASP A 65 21.94 -12.73 3.89
C ASP A 65 21.60 -14.10 3.30
N ARG A 66 21.80 -15.20 4.04
CA ARG A 66 21.38 -16.55 3.61
C ARG A 66 19.88 -16.65 3.30
N PHE A 67 19.06 -15.79 3.91
CA PHE A 67 17.61 -15.74 3.65
C PHE A 67 17.25 -14.97 2.38
N MET A 68 18.15 -14.16 1.80
CA MET A 68 17.87 -13.38 0.58
C MET A 68 17.42 -14.28 -0.58
N LYS A 69 18.00 -15.48 -0.71
CA LYS A 69 17.63 -16.47 -1.73
C LYS A 69 16.18 -16.95 -1.64
N HIS A 70 15.56 -16.81 -0.46
CA HIS A 70 14.18 -17.17 -0.19
C HIS A 70 13.24 -15.95 -0.15
N LEU A 71 13.76 -14.75 -0.38
CA LEU A 71 13.01 -13.49 -0.35
C LEU A 71 13.11 -12.77 -1.72
N PRO A 72 12.53 -13.35 -2.78
CA PRO A 72 12.66 -12.82 -4.15
C PRO A 72 12.09 -11.41 -4.33
N MET A 73 11.24 -10.96 -3.41
CA MET A 73 10.68 -9.60 -3.35
C MET A 73 11.68 -8.54 -2.85
N ILE A 74 12.81 -8.95 -2.24
CA ILE A 74 13.88 -8.05 -1.75
C ILE A 74 15.18 -8.29 -2.50
N GLY A 75 15.42 -9.51 -2.98
CA GLY A 75 16.50 -9.78 -3.91
C GLY A 75 16.31 -8.95 -5.18
N GLY A 76 17.23 -8.02 -5.45
CA GLY A 76 17.34 -7.42 -6.78
C GLY A 76 17.46 -8.51 -7.85
N PRO A 77 17.22 -8.19 -9.14
CA PRO A 77 17.29 -9.17 -10.22
C PRO A 77 18.59 -9.96 -10.07
N GLU A 78 18.51 -11.30 -10.05
CA GLU A 78 19.69 -12.15 -9.87
C GLU A 78 20.74 -11.70 -10.89
N THR A 79 21.86 -11.15 -10.39
CA THR A 79 23.01 -10.90 -11.25
C THR A 79 23.42 -12.27 -11.78
N PRO A 80 23.33 -12.54 -13.09
CA PRO A 80 23.66 -13.85 -13.61
C PRO A 80 25.10 -14.16 -13.21
N ALA A 81 25.32 -15.36 -12.66
CA ALA A 81 26.64 -15.84 -12.28
C ALA A 81 27.58 -15.68 -13.49
N LYS A 82 28.69 -14.98 -13.28
CA LYS A 82 29.77 -14.82 -14.28
C LYS A 82 30.37 -16.18 -14.63
#